data_AF-A0A1Q3EJD7-F1
#
_entry.id   AF-A0A1Q3EJD7-F1
#
_cell.length_a   1.000
_cell.length_b   1.000
_cell.length_c   1.000
_cell.angle_alpha   90.00
_cell.angle_beta   90.00
_cell.angle_gamma   90.00
#
_symmetry.space_group_name_H-M   'P 1'
#
loop_
_entity.id
_entity.type
_entity.pdbx_description
1 polymer ?
#
loop_
_entity_poly.entity_id
_entity_poly.type
_entity_poly.pdbx_seq_one_letter_code
_entity_poly.pdbx_strand_id
1 'polypeptide(L)'
;MTQILAVKKGDAPTGKNVAGLQAPELKWKSIGDANSTMERRKKRVKYSNIKEARKQIMGRDPMVFGTEFQTAAEMYKRLKSLLRKNARLNYQACHSIVADPECSHGKRATLVARDIQKAADVSFNHKVTITAPLQSRTFYTLRFRCTCAYCSPAQRDELPVMNQVNVSGGDTTENLPSCQGEVEVTVMEDLRHPLGIVGQQIRIQIRH
;
A
#
# COMPACT_ATOMS: atom_id res chain seq x y z
N MET A 1 41.49 31.67 2.09
CA MET A 1 40.59 32.70 1.54
C MET A 1 39.17 32.21 1.71
N THR A 2 38.48 32.67 2.75
CA THR A 2 37.19 32.13 3.20
C THR A 2 36.09 33.06 2.71
N GLN A 3 35.29 32.63 1.74
CA GLN A 3 34.17 33.42 1.23
C GLN A 3 32.92 33.20 2.10
N ILE A 4 32.44 34.27 2.70
CA ILE A 4 31.21 34.34 3.48
C ILE A 4 30.09 34.79 2.52
N LEU A 5 29.11 33.91 2.26
CA LEU A 5 27.94 34.23 1.44
C LEU A 5 26.81 34.79 2.31
N ALA A 6 26.38 36.01 1.96
CA ALA A 6 25.29 36.73 2.59
C ALA A 6 23.91 36.12 2.24
N VAL A 7 23.13 35.81 3.27
CA VAL A 7 21.74 35.32 3.15
C VAL A 7 20.80 36.52 2.98
N LYS A 8 20.13 36.61 1.83
CA LYS A 8 19.05 37.58 1.57
C LYS A 8 17.80 37.21 2.38
N LYS A 9 17.35 38.13 3.23
CA LYS A 9 16.01 38.11 3.86
C LYS A 9 14.96 38.38 2.77
N GLY A 10 14.03 37.45 2.59
CA GLY A 10 12.86 37.61 1.72
C GLY A 10 11.63 37.94 2.54
N ASP A 11 10.89 38.94 2.09
CA ASP A 11 9.72 39.56 2.72
C ASP A 11 8.53 38.60 2.90
N ALA A 12 7.80 38.83 4.00
CA ALA A 12 6.60 38.09 4.37
C ALA A 12 5.37 38.54 3.55
N PRO A 13 4.54 37.63 3.03
CA PRO A 13 3.28 38.01 2.40
C PRO A 13 2.19 38.29 3.45
N THR A 14 1.71 39.53 3.40
CA THR A 14 0.58 40.11 4.10
C THR A 14 -0.72 39.39 3.77
N GLY A 15 -1.51 39.10 4.81
CA GLY A 15 -2.77 38.38 4.74
C GLY A 15 -3.83 39.05 3.87
N LYS A 16 -4.63 38.21 3.20
CA LYS A 16 -5.86 38.63 2.50
C LYS A 16 -7.08 38.04 3.19
N ASN A 17 -7.83 38.97 3.75
CA ASN A 17 -9.26 39.06 4.02
C ASN A 17 -10.14 37.83 3.79
N VAL A 18 -10.83 37.52 4.89
CA VAL A 18 -12.00 36.67 5.07
C VAL A 18 -13.22 37.33 4.39
N ALA A 19 -13.83 36.66 3.42
CA ALA A 19 -15.16 36.99 2.93
C ALA A 19 -16.10 35.82 3.25
N GLY A 20 -17.14 36.13 4.02
CA GLY A 20 -18.08 35.18 4.60
C GLY A 20 -18.89 34.42 3.56
N LEU A 21 -18.87 33.10 3.69
CA LEU A 21 -19.83 32.20 3.05
C LEU A 21 -20.92 31.89 4.07
N GLN A 22 -22.10 32.46 3.84
CA GLN A 22 -23.33 32.12 4.55
C GLN A 22 -23.66 30.64 4.32
N ALA A 23 -23.81 29.89 5.41
CA ALA A 23 -24.22 28.50 5.38
C ALA A 23 -25.72 28.39 5.02
N PRO A 24 -26.11 27.54 4.05
CA PRO A 24 -27.51 27.28 3.76
C PRO A 24 -28.16 26.48 4.90
N GLU A 25 -29.29 27.00 5.38
CA GLU A 25 -30.13 26.45 6.44
C GLU A 25 -30.75 25.11 5.98
N LEU A 26 -30.22 23.98 6.48
CA LEU A 26 -30.75 22.64 6.21
C LEU A 26 -32.02 22.41 7.04
N LYS A 27 -33.18 22.58 6.41
CA LYS A 27 -34.48 22.13 6.93
C LYS A 27 -34.54 20.60 7.00
N TRP A 28 -34.37 20.06 8.21
CA TRP A 28 -34.64 18.66 8.52
C TRP A 28 -36.16 18.41 8.43
N LYS A 29 -36.58 17.71 7.37
CA LYS A 29 -37.93 17.13 7.32
C LYS A 29 -37.94 15.91 8.22
N SER A 30 -38.69 16.00 9.32
CA SER A 30 -39.09 14.90 10.19
C SER A 30 -39.82 13.84 9.35
N ILE A 31 -39.14 12.73 9.06
CA ILE A 31 -39.77 11.55 8.49
C ILE A 31 -40.39 10.80 9.65
N GLY A 32 -41.72 10.75 9.62
CA GLY A 32 -42.57 10.26 10.68
C GLY A 32 -42.34 8.79 11.05
N ASP A 33 -42.55 8.57 12.33
CA ASP A 33 -42.78 7.29 12.96
C ASP A 33 -43.98 6.59 12.32
N ALA A 34 -43.70 5.59 11.49
CA ALA A 34 -44.71 4.63 11.03
C ALA A 34 -44.36 3.26 11.60
N ASN A 35 -45.12 2.90 12.63
CA ASN A 35 -45.26 1.56 13.19
C ASN A 35 -45.24 0.45 12.12
N SER A 36 -44.26 -0.44 12.21
CA SER A 36 -44.29 -1.78 11.60
C SER A 36 -43.96 -2.81 12.67
N THR A 37 -44.98 -3.07 13.48
CA THR A 37 -45.15 -4.28 14.28
C THR A 37 -45.29 -5.51 13.39
N MET A 38 -44.71 -6.62 13.85
CA MET A 38 -44.89 -8.02 13.37
C MET A 38 -44.18 -8.46 12.08
N GLU A 39 -42.97 -9.02 12.24
CA GLU A 39 -42.80 -10.48 12.10
C GLU A 39 -41.47 -10.92 12.74
N ARG A 40 -41.54 -11.25 14.03
CA ARG A 40 -40.51 -11.95 14.81
C ARG A 40 -40.44 -13.43 14.36
N ARG A 41 -40.15 -13.69 13.07
CA ARG A 41 -39.77 -15.03 12.63
C ARG A 41 -38.33 -15.30 13.04
N LYS A 42 -38.23 -15.96 14.20
CA LYS A 42 -37.05 -16.61 14.78
C LYS A 42 -36.34 -17.48 13.74
N LYS A 43 -35.54 -16.88 12.85
CA LYS A 43 -34.43 -17.58 12.19
C LYS A 43 -33.36 -17.78 13.26
N ARG A 44 -33.51 -18.88 14.00
CA ARG A 44 -32.49 -19.49 14.84
C ARG A 44 -31.39 -19.99 13.88
N VAL A 45 -30.65 -19.03 13.29
CA VAL A 45 -29.44 -19.33 12.52
C VAL A 45 -28.52 -20.03 13.49
N LYS A 46 -28.25 -21.30 13.21
CA LYS A 46 -27.47 -22.22 14.03
C LYS A 46 -26.13 -21.57 14.38
N TYR A 47 -26.00 -21.10 15.61
CA TYR A 47 -24.77 -20.55 16.19
C TYR A 47 -23.61 -21.58 16.25
N SER A 48 -23.83 -22.83 15.83
CA SER A 48 -22.80 -23.87 15.78
C SER A 48 -21.71 -23.60 14.73
N ASN A 49 -22.02 -22.94 13.60
CA ASN A 49 -21.02 -22.72 12.54
C ASN A 49 -20.04 -21.56 12.82
N ILE A 50 -20.34 -20.67 13.77
CA ILE A 50 -19.46 -19.52 14.08
C ILE A 50 -18.21 -19.96 14.86
N LYS A 51 -18.34 -20.97 15.75
CA LYS A 51 -17.18 -21.52 16.48
C LYS A 51 -16.22 -22.28 15.56
N GLU A 52 -16.74 -23.03 14.60
CA GLU A 52 -15.91 -23.76 13.63
C GLU A 52 -15.23 -22.84 12.61
N ALA A 53 -15.91 -21.79 12.14
CA ALA A 53 -15.31 -20.77 11.28
C ALA A 53 -14.15 -20.04 11.99
N ARG A 54 -14.27 -19.75 13.30
CA ARG A 54 -13.16 -19.18 14.08
C ARG A 54 -11.97 -20.13 14.21
N LYS A 55 -12.20 -21.43 14.38
CA LYS A 55 -11.13 -22.43 14.50
C LYS A 55 -10.37 -22.61 13.18
N GLN A 56 -11.05 -22.53 12.03
CA GLN A 56 -10.40 -22.59 10.72
C GLN A 56 -9.57 -21.34 10.40
N ILE A 57 -9.92 -20.16 10.93
CA ILE A 57 -9.12 -18.94 10.77
C ILE A 57 -7.86 -18.98 11.68
N MET A 58 -7.97 -19.57 12.88
CA MET A 58 -6.85 -19.69 13.82
C MET A 58 -5.94 -20.89 13.58
N GLY A 59 -6.30 -21.79 12.65
CA GLY A 59 -5.48 -22.94 12.24
C GLY A 59 -4.58 -22.69 11.03
N ARG A 60 -4.53 -21.46 10.50
CA ARG A 60 -3.45 -21.10 9.57
C ARG A 60 -2.16 -21.03 10.37
N ASP A 61 -1.13 -21.74 9.90
CA ASP A 61 0.23 -21.63 10.40
C ASP A 61 0.56 -20.17 10.73
N PRO A 62 1.34 -19.91 11.80
CA PRO A 62 1.81 -18.56 12.12
C PRO A 62 2.43 -18.02 10.84
N MET A 63 1.69 -17.16 10.15
CA MET A 63 2.07 -16.68 8.83
C MET A 63 3.47 -16.10 9.00
N VAL A 64 4.47 -16.75 8.41
CA VAL A 64 5.86 -16.35 8.58
C VAL A 64 6.02 -14.99 7.90
N PHE A 65 5.95 -13.93 8.70
CA PHE A 65 5.84 -12.56 8.22
C PHE A 65 7.22 -12.01 7.86
N GLY A 66 7.83 -12.49 6.79
CA GLY A 66 9.08 -11.94 6.25
C GLY A 66 10.11 -11.59 7.33
N THR A 67 10.82 -10.48 7.15
CA THR A 67 11.71 -9.91 8.18
C THR A 67 11.00 -8.78 8.94
N GLU A 68 10.92 -8.88 10.26
CA GLU A 68 10.40 -7.80 11.12
C GLU A 68 11.50 -6.78 11.42
N PHE A 69 11.20 -5.50 11.25
CA PHE A 69 12.11 -4.38 11.48
C PHE A 69 11.61 -3.52 12.64
N GLN A 70 12.53 -2.93 13.38
CA GLN A 70 12.19 -2.02 14.47
C GLN A 70 11.71 -0.66 13.93
N THR A 71 12.31 -0.18 12.83
CA THR A 71 11.96 1.12 12.24
C THR A 71 11.71 1.03 10.73
N ALA A 72 10.87 1.92 10.21
CA ALA A 72 10.62 2.04 8.77
C ALA A 72 11.90 2.38 7.99
N ALA A 73 12.78 3.20 8.56
CA ALA A 73 14.03 3.61 7.93
C ALA A 73 14.98 2.42 7.66
N GLU A 74 15.11 1.50 8.62
CA GLU A 74 15.91 0.29 8.44
C GLU A 74 15.33 -0.63 7.38
N MET A 75 14.01 -0.80 7.39
CA MET A 75 13.28 -1.56 6.37
C MET A 75 13.56 -0.98 4.97
N TYR A 76 13.45 0.34 4.77
CA TYR A 76 13.72 0.98 3.49
C TYR A 76 15.20 0.92 3.08
N LYS A 77 16.14 1.08 4.02
CA LYS A 77 17.58 0.91 3.76
C LYS A 77 17.90 -0.50 3.27
N ARG A 78 17.30 -1.52 3.90
CA ARG A 78 17.48 -2.91 3.50
C ARG A 78 16.91 -3.16 2.11
N LEU A 79 15.69 -2.70 1.83
CA LEU A 79 15.07 -2.78 0.52
C LEU A 79 15.97 -2.15 -0.57
N LYS A 80 16.44 -0.92 -0.35
CA LYS A 80 17.33 -0.21 -1.28
C LYS A 80 18.62 -0.98 -1.53
N SER A 81 19.21 -1.58 -0.50
CA SER A 81 20.40 -2.41 -0.66
C SER A 81 20.14 -3.68 -1.48
N LEU A 82 18.95 -4.27 -1.41
CA LEU A 82 18.61 -5.48 -2.16
C LEU A 82 18.33 -5.17 -3.64
N LEU A 83 17.64 -4.07 -3.92
CA LEU A 83 17.38 -3.60 -5.29
C LEU A 83 18.66 -3.34 -6.08
N ARG A 84 19.72 -2.85 -5.42
CA ARG A 84 21.03 -2.64 -6.06
C ARG A 84 21.80 -3.92 -6.34
N LYS A 85 21.48 -5.02 -5.64
CA LYS A 85 22.23 -6.28 -5.71
C LYS A 85 21.57 -7.31 -6.61
N ASN A 86 20.24 -7.35 -6.63
CA ASN A 86 19.47 -8.43 -7.25
C ASN A 86 18.57 -7.90 -8.35
N ALA A 87 18.68 -8.50 -9.54
CA ALA A 87 17.74 -8.25 -10.64
C ALA A 87 16.33 -8.84 -10.38
N ARG A 88 16.27 -9.94 -9.60
CA ARG A 88 15.03 -10.59 -9.15
C ARG A 88 14.90 -10.42 -7.65
N LEU A 89 13.91 -9.65 -7.21
CA LEU A 89 13.70 -9.30 -5.81
C LEU A 89 12.38 -9.88 -5.31
N ASN A 90 12.46 -10.86 -4.42
CA ASN A 90 11.34 -11.26 -3.56
C ASN A 90 11.63 -10.77 -2.14
N TYR A 91 11.04 -9.63 -1.78
CA TYR A 91 11.24 -8.99 -0.49
C TYR A 91 9.93 -8.96 0.30
N GLN A 92 9.99 -9.42 1.54
CA GLN A 92 8.86 -9.40 2.46
C GLN A 92 9.35 -8.85 3.79
N ALA A 93 8.70 -7.78 4.25
CA ALA A 93 9.08 -7.10 5.47
C ALA A 93 7.87 -6.56 6.20
N CYS A 94 7.99 -6.44 7.51
CA CYS A 94 7.01 -5.76 8.33
C CYS A 94 7.67 -4.89 9.40
N HIS A 95 6.94 -3.87 9.85
CA HIS A 95 7.24 -3.16 11.10
C HIS A 95 5.94 -2.66 11.71
N SER A 96 5.95 -2.45 13.02
CA SER A 96 4.80 -1.93 13.74
C SER A 96 5.00 -0.48 14.17
N ILE A 97 3.90 0.27 14.23
CA ILE A 97 3.84 1.64 14.76
C ILE A 97 2.65 1.76 15.71
N VAL A 98 2.66 2.78 16.56
CA VAL A 98 1.47 3.15 17.34
C VAL A 98 0.40 3.68 16.39
N ALA A 99 -0.86 3.25 16.57
CA ALA A 99 -1.95 3.73 15.73
C ALA A 99 -2.24 5.20 16.03
N ASP A 100 -2.39 5.97 14.97
CA ASP A 100 -2.87 7.35 15.02
C ASP A 100 -4.38 7.35 14.71
N PRO A 101 -5.24 7.83 15.62
CA PRO A 101 -6.68 7.80 15.43
C PRO A 101 -7.16 8.65 14.24
N GLU A 102 -6.40 9.66 13.83
CA GLU A 102 -6.76 10.52 12.69
C GLU A 102 -6.35 9.91 11.34
N CYS A 103 -5.44 8.93 11.38
CA CYS A 103 -4.86 8.29 10.22
C CYS A 103 -5.45 6.89 10.00
N SER A 104 -6.46 6.84 9.13
CA SER A 104 -7.03 5.56 8.68
C SER A 104 -5.98 4.67 8.00
N HIS A 105 -6.20 3.34 8.03
CA HIS A 105 -5.29 2.37 7.40
C HIS A 105 -5.02 2.68 5.92
N GLY A 106 -6.03 3.18 5.18
CA GLY A 106 -5.86 3.57 3.78
C GLY A 106 -4.97 4.80 3.57
N LYS A 107 -5.12 5.82 4.42
CA LYS A 107 -4.22 6.99 4.41
C LYS A 107 -2.79 6.54 4.72
N ARG A 108 -2.60 5.70 5.73
CA ARG A 108 -1.29 5.15 6.11
C ARG A 108 -0.67 4.32 4.99
N ALA A 109 -1.42 3.42 4.35
CA ALA A 109 -0.94 2.61 3.24
C ALA A 109 -0.47 3.48 2.06
N THR A 110 -1.22 4.56 1.78
CA THR A 110 -0.86 5.52 0.72
C THR A 110 0.42 6.29 1.05
N LEU A 111 0.59 6.71 2.31
CA LEU A 111 1.83 7.35 2.77
C LEU A 111 3.02 6.39 2.64
N VAL A 112 2.87 5.16 3.12
CA VAL A 112 3.92 4.14 3.02
C VAL A 112 4.27 3.84 1.57
N ALA A 113 3.30 3.74 0.66
CA ALA A 113 3.57 3.56 -0.76
C ALA A 113 4.40 4.72 -1.33
N ARG A 114 4.06 5.97 -1.00
CA ARG A 114 4.84 7.14 -1.40
C ARG A 114 6.26 7.12 -0.81
N ASP A 115 6.41 6.68 0.43
CA ASP A 115 7.70 6.62 1.11
C ASP A 115 8.60 5.53 0.52
N ILE A 116 8.05 4.36 0.15
CA ILE A 116 8.80 3.32 -0.58
C ILE A 116 9.33 3.86 -1.89
N GLN A 117 8.49 4.56 -2.66
CA GLN A 117 8.89 5.15 -3.94
C GLN A 117 10.06 6.12 -3.74
N LYS A 118 10.00 7.00 -2.73
CA LYS A 118 11.04 8.01 -2.47
C LYS A 118 12.31 7.45 -1.84
N ALA A 119 12.19 6.59 -0.84
CA ALA A 119 13.31 6.14 -0.02
C ALA A 119 14.11 5.02 -0.71
N ALA A 120 13.40 4.07 -1.32
CA ALA A 120 14.00 2.90 -1.95
C ALA A 120 14.22 3.03 -3.46
N ASP A 121 13.75 4.13 -4.08
CA ASP A 121 13.87 4.40 -5.51
C ASP A 121 13.22 3.29 -6.38
N VAL A 122 12.09 2.75 -5.88
CA VAL A 122 11.32 1.75 -6.62
C VAL A 122 10.40 2.47 -7.59
N SER A 123 10.61 2.25 -8.88
CA SER A 123 9.74 2.76 -9.93
C SER A 123 8.47 1.91 -10.02
N PHE A 124 7.37 2.39 -9.44
CA PHE A 124 6.03 1.85 -9.65
C PHE A 124 5.01 2.98 -9.77
N ASN A 125 3.88 2.68 -10.41
CA ASN A 125 2.81 3.67 -10.55
C ASN A 125 1.97 3.75 -9.27
N HIS A 126 2.29 4.67 -8.37
CA HIS A 126 1.53 4.86 -7.12
C HIS A 126 0.10 5.39 -7.33
N LYS A 127 -0.23 5.88 -8.54
CA LYS A 127 -1.56 6.44 -8.84
C LYS A 127 -2.56 5.38 -9.30
N VAL A 128 -2.07 4.27 -9.85
CA VAL A 128 -2.90 3.22 -10.45
C VAL A 128 -2.67 1.91 -9.72
N THR A 129 -3.65 1.47 -8.94
CA THR A 129 -3.62 0.17 -8.30
C THR A 129 -3.99 -0.93 -9.30
N ILE A 130 -3.36 -2.11 -9.19
CA ILE A 130 -3.66 -3.26 -10.07
C ILE A 130 -5.11 -3.72 -9.89
N THR A 131 -5.52 -3.79 -8.63
CA THR A 131 -6.84 -4.21 -8.20
C THR A 131 -7.46 -3.11 -7.36
N ALA A 132 -8.78 -3.17 -7.20
CA ALA A 132 -9.43 -2.36 -6.18
C ALA A 132 -8.75 -2.61 -4.82
N PRO A 133 -8.52 -1.57 -4.00
CA PRO A 133 -7.95 -1.74 -2.67
C PRO A 133 -8.77 -2.76 -1.88
N LEU A 134 -8.10 -3.74 -1.28
CA LEU A 134 -8.77 -4.71 -0.43
C LEU A 134 -8.92 -4.09 0.96
N GLN A 135 -10.16 -3.80 1.34
CA GLN A 135 -10.48 -3.13 2.59
C GLN A 135 -11.29 -4.04 3.51
N SER A 136 -10.87 -4.09 4.76
CA SER A 136 -11.60 -4.67 5.87
C SER A 136 -11.67 -3.65 7.02
N ARG A 137 -12.32 -4.02 8.12
CA ARG A 137 -12.32 -3.22 9.36
C ARG A 137 -10.92 -3.15 9.99
N THR A 138 -10.14 -4.22 9.85
CA THR A 138 -8.85 -4.38 10.55
C THR A 138 -7.65 -4.30 9.63
N PHE A 139 -7.84 -4.14 8.32
CA PHE A 139 -6.73 -4.02 7.38
C PHE A 139 -7.11 -3.31 6.09
N TYR A 140 -6.10 -2.81 5.39
CA TYR A 140 -6.20 -2.19 4.08
C TYR A 140 -4.97 -2.55 3.24
N THR A 141 -5.19 -3.02 2.02
CA THR A 141 -4.13 -3.47 1.11
C THR A 141 -4.19 -2.73 -0.21
N LEU A 142 -3.03 -2.21 -0.63
CA LEU A 142 -2.77 -1.60 -1.93
C LEU A 142 -1.82 -2.48 -2.74
N ARG A 143 -2.09 -2.62 -4.03
CA ARG A 143 -1.24 -3.36 -4.98
C ARG A 143 -0.92 -2.49 -6.17
N PHE A 144 0.35 -2.40 -6.55
CA PHE A 144 0.85 -1.58 -7.65
C PHE A 144 1.71 -2.40 -8.60
N ARG A 145 1.64 -2.11 -9.91
CA ARG A 145 2.57 -2.68 -10.91
C ARG A 145 3.90 -1.93 -10.89
N CYS A 146 5.01 -2.66 -10.97
CA CYS A 146 6.32 -2.07 -11.24
C CYS A 146 6.35 -1.46 -12.63
N THR A 147 7.00 -0.31 -12.76
CA THR A 147 7.22 0.41 -14.03
C THR A 147 8.71 0.51 -14.36
N CYS A 148 9.51 -0.30 -13.71
CA CYS A 148 10.93 -0.45 -13.92
C CYS A 148 11.23 -0.93 -15.35
N ALA A 149 12.01 -0.14 -16.08
CA ALA A 149 12.52 -0.50 -17.41
C ALA A 149 13.64 -1.56 -17.36
N TYR A 150 14.26 -1.75 -16.19
CA TYR A 150 15.46 -2.57 -16.00
C TYR A 150 15.20 -4.06 -15.78
N CYS A 151 13.95 -4.53 -15.88
CA CYS A 151 13.67 -5.95 -16.03
C CYS A 151 13.89 -6.37 -17.49
N SER A 152 15.07 -6.07 -18.05
CA SER A 152 15.47 -6.80 -19.25
C SER A 152 15.58 -8.27 -18.85
N PRO A 153 15.11 -9.23 -19.68
CA PRO A 153 15.28 -10.65 -19.43
C PRO A 153 16.76 -11.02 -19.62
N ALA A 154 17.65 -10.48 -18.77
CA ALA A 154 19.00 -10.96 -18.64
C ALA A 154 18.89 -12.38 -18.09
N GLN A 155 19.20 -13.33 -18.97
CA GLN A 155 19.13 -14.78 -18.80
C GLN A 155 17.72 -15.36 -18.87
N ARG A 156 17.13 -15.33 -20.07
CA ARG A 156 16.76 -16.64 -20.63
C ARG A 156 18.07 -17.41 -20.75
N ASP A 157 18.20 -18.51 -20.01
CA ASP A 157 19.23 -19.51 -20.27
C ASP A 157 19.32 -19.68 -21.79
N GLU A 158 20.50 -19.38 -22.34
CA GLU A 158 20.77 -19.53 -23.76
C GLU A 158 20.59 -21.00 -24.13
N LEU A 159 19.38 -21.39 -24.47
CA LEU A 159 19.18 -22.54 -25.33
C LEU A 159 19.68 -22.11 -26.72
N PRO A 160 20.65 -22.84 -27.30
CA PRO A 160 21.24 -22.48 -28.59
C PRO A 160 20.18 -22.67 -29.67
N VAL A 161 19.57 -21.57 -30.13
CA VAL A 161 18.67 -21.60 -31.29
C VAL A 161 19.47 -21.15 -32.50
N MET A 162 19.87 -22.13 -33.30
CA MET A 162 20.40 -21.93 -34.64
C MET A 162 19.34 -21.28 -35.55
N ASN A 163 19.80 -20.24 -36.27
CA ASN A 163 19.36 -19.77 -37.58
C ASN A 163 17.85 -19.71 -37.86
N GLN A 164 17.31 -18.48 -37.96
CA GLN A 164 16.30 -18.19 -38.98
C GLN A 164 16.21 -16.70 -39.36
N VAL A 165 16.79 -16.44 -40.54
CA VAL A 165 16.37 -15.61 -41.68
C VAL A 165 15.45 -14.39 -41.47
N ASN A 166 15.98 -13.24 -41.93
CA ASN A 166 15.36 -11.94 -42.17
C ASN A 166 13.99 -11.98 -42.89
N VAL A 167 13.02 -11.23 -42.35
CA VAL A 167 11.94 -10.61 -43.15
C VAL A 167 11.72 -9.17 -42.66
N SER A 168 11.80 -8.24 -43.60
CA SER A 168 11.79 -6.79 -43.41
C SER A 168 10.40 -6.18 -43.25
N GLY A 169 10.29 -5.14 -42.42
CA GLY A 169 9.45 -3.96 -42.71
C GLY A 169 7.99 -4.01 -42.23
N GLY A 170 7.77 -3.75 -40.94
CA GLY A 170 6.47 -3.35 -40.41
C GLY A 170 6.67 -2.53 -39.14
N ASP A 171 5.98 -1.40 -39.05
CA ASP A 171 5.87 -0.49 -37.90
C ASP A 171 5.28 -1.25 -36.70
N THR A 172 6.11 -2.13 -36.16
CA THR A 172 5.81 -2.97 -35.03
C THR A 172 6.19 -2.08 -33.86
N THR A 173 5.19 -1.44 -33.25
CA THR A 173 5.33 -0.90 -31.90
C THR A 173 5.80 -2.06 -31.03
N GLU A 174 7.12 -2.20 -30.93
CA GLU A 174 7.76 -3.35 -30.31
C GLU A 174 7.33 -3.30 -28.85
N ASN A 175 6.46 -4.24 -28.47
CA ASN A 175 6.03 -4.46 -27.10
C ASN A 175 7.28 -4.85 -26.31
N LEU A 176 8.04 -3.85 -25.88
CA LEU A 176 9.13 -4.00 -24.94
C LEU A 176 8.58 -4.79 -23.74
N PRO A 177 9.29 -5.83 -23.28
CA PRO A 177 8.82 -6.67 -22.18
C PRO A 177 8.56 -5.80 -20.96
N SER A 178 7.28 -5.56 -20.67
CA SER A 178 6.85 -4.78 -19.51
C SER A 178 7.15 -5.58 -18.24
N CYS A 179 7.78 -4.96 -17.24
CA CYS A 179 7.98 -5.61 -15.96
C CYS A 179 6.66 -6.12 -15.38
N GLN A 180 6.66 -7.38 -14.94
CA GLN A 180 5.51 -8.01 -14.27
C GLN A 180 5.61 -7.94 -12.74
N GLY A 181 6.54 -7.13 -12.22
CA GLY A 181 6.74 -6.96 -10.80
C GLY A 181 5.55 -6.31 -10.11
N GLU A 182 5.32 -6.68 -8.85
CA GLU A 182 4.22 -6.23 -8.03
C GLU A 182 4.74 -5.71 -6.69
N VAL A 183 4.17 -4.59 -6.25
CA VAL A 183 4.38 -4.00 -4.93
C VAL A 183 3.06 -4.04 -4.17
N GLU A 184 3.02 -4.81 -3.09
CA GLU A 184 1.89 -4.88 -2.17
C GLU A 184 2.24 -4.18 -0.86
N VAL A 185 1.37 -3.26 -0.43
CA VAL A 185 1.45 -2.57 0.86
C VAL A 185 0.18 -2.90 1.64
N THR A 186 0.34 -3.56 2.77
CA THR A 186 -0.76 -3.92 3.66
C THR A 186 -0.58 -3.25 5.01
N VAL A 187 -1.59 -2.51 5.46
CA VAL A 187 -1.64 -1.94 6.81
C VAL A 187 -2.73 -2.65 7.57
N MET A 188 -2.44 -3.16 8.76
CA MET A 188 -3.41 -3.85 9.60
C MET A 188 -3.29 -3.45 11.06
N GLU A 189 -4.36 -3.69 11.81
CA GLU A 189 -4.41 -3.49 13.26
C GLU A 189 -3.44 -4.45 13.97
N ASP A 190 -2.65 -3.90 14.90
CA ASP A 190 -1.71 -4.66 15.71
C ASP A 190 -2.07 -4.52 17.19
N LEU A 191 -2.42 -5.64 17.83
CA LEU A 191 -2.81 -5.70 19.24
C LEU A 191 -1.70 -6.28 20.13
N ARG A 192 -0.48 -6.44 19.60
CA ARG A 192 0.65 -7.07 20.33
C ARG A 192 1.32 -6.13 21.34
N HIS A 193 0.92 -4.87 21.42
CA HIS A 193 1.54 -3.92 22.34
C HIS A 193 1.24 -4.29 23.82
N PRO A 194 2.26 -4.39 24.70
CA PRO A 194 2.08 -4.88 26.07
C PRO A 194 1.19 -3.97 26.93
N LEU A 195 1.13 -2.66 26.62
CA LEU A 195 0.26 -1.70 27.31
C LEU A 195 -1.19 -1.66 26.78
N GLY A 196 -1.58 -2.57 25.87
CA GLY A 196 -2.92 -2.58 25.28
C GLY A 196 -3.23 -1.41 24.35
N ILE A 197 -2.20 -0.66 23.93
CA ILE A 197 -2.32 0.43 22.96
C ILE A 197 -2.47 -0.19 21.58
N VAL A 198 -3.48 0.27 20.83
CA VAL A 198 -3.70 -0.19 19.45
C VAL A 198 -2.55 0.28 18.57
N GLY A 199 -1.90 -0.65 17.89
CA GLY A 199 -0.88 -0.40 16.89
C GLY A 199 -1.39 -0.57 15.47
N GLN A 200 -0.54 -0.20 14.50
CA GLN A 200 -0.70 -0.55 13.11
C GLN A 200 0.56 -1.32 12.66
N GLN A 201 0.38 -2.53 12.15
CA GLN A 201 1.45 -3.26 11.48
C GLN A 201 1.43 -2.92 9.99
N ILE A 202 2.56 -2.43 9.50
CA ILE A 202 2.80 -2.13 8.09
C ILE A 202 3.57 -3.30 7.50
N ARG A 203 3.07 -3.84 6.40
CA ARG A 203 3.66 -4.95 5.66
C ARG A 203 3.92 -4.53 4.23
N ILE A 204 5.09 -4.89 3.74
CA ILE A 204 5.51 -4.64 2.38
C ILE A 204 5.91 -5.97 1.77
N GLN A 205 5.36 -6.26 0.59
CA GLN A 205 5.77 -7.37 -0.24
C GLN A 205 6.10 -6.83 -1.63
N ILE A 206 7.32 -7.08 -2.08
CA ILE A 206 7.79 -6.70 -3.41
C ILE A 206 8.20 -7.99 -4.11
N ARG A 207 7.61 -8.24 -5.27
CA ARG A 207 7.95 -9.34 -6.16
C ARG A 207 8.39 -8.75 -7.48
N HIS A 208 9.61 -9.05 -7.88
CA HIS A 208 10.25 -8.50 -9.07
C HIS A 208 11.20 -9.54 -9.68
#